data_AF-X0ZA67-F1
#
_entry.id   AF-X0ZA67-F1
#
_cell.length_a   1.000
_cell.length_b   1.000
_cell.length_c   1.000
_cell.angle_alpha   90.00
_cell.angle_beta   90.00
_cell.angle_gamma   90.00
#
_symmetry.space_group_name_H-M   'P 1'
#
loop_
_entity.id
_entity.type
_entity.pdbx_description
1 polymer ?
#
loop_
_entity_poly.entity_id
_entity_poly.type
_entity_poly.pdbx_seq_one_letter_code
_entity_poly.pdbx_strand_id
1 'polypeptide(L)'
;TTTTEAPEEEATTTEAPPEDMFTGSSEALKSLKSFRYLSLFKFEGEETAEIKPGSSSGFEIKAEYVAPDKEHAVWTDLSSGEGFEAIRIGDKGWIWMKQAGQLMEMPGTRLLPMLLTRAIVYSFSSQKTSFF
;
A
#
# COMPACT_ATOMS: atom_id res chain seq x y z
N THR A 1 -25.38 -56.60 -25.18
CA THR A 1 -24.07 -55.95 -24.93
C THR A 1 -24.22 -55.11 -23.70
N THR A 2 -23.57 -55.51 -22.61
CA THR A 2 -23.59 -54.76 -21.34
C THR A 2 -22.43 -53.78 -21.38
N THR A 3 -22.73 -52.48 -21.42
CA THR A 3 -21.73 -51.42 -21.32
C THR A 3 -21.40 -51.24 -19.83
N THR A 4 -20.18 -51.59 -19.44
CA THR A 4 -19.61 -51.25 -18.14
C THR A 4 -19.20 -49.78 -18.17
N GLU A 5 -19.87 -48.95 -17.37
CA GLU A 5 -19.40 -47.60 -17.03
C GLU A 5 -18.15 -47.75 -16.13
N ALA A 6 -17.05 -47.13 -16.55
CA ALA A 6 -15.86 -46.99 -15.72
C ALA A 6 -16.16 -45.95 -14.62
N PRO A 7 -15.68 -46.13 -13.37
CA PRO A 7 -15.87 -45.11 -12.33
C PRO A 7 -15.13 -43.83 -12.73
N GLU A 8 -15.82 -42.70 -12.72
CA GLU A 8 -15.17 -41.39 -12.72
C GLU A 8 -14.26 -41.28 -11.49
N GLU A 9 -12.96 -41.22 -11.74
CA GLU A 9 -11.95 -40.93 -10.73
C GLU A 9 -12.15 -39.47 -10.31
N GLU A 10 -12.88 -39.25 -9.21
CA GLU A 10 -12.89 -37.95 -8.53
C GLU A 10 -11.45 -37.61 -8.16
N ALA A 11 -10.84 -36.72 -8.93
CA ALA A 11 -9.57 -36.12 -8.61
C ALA A 11 -9.73 -35.36 -7.28
N THR A 12 -9.38 -36.03 -6.19
CA THR A 12 -9.20 -35.41 -4.88
C THR A 12 -7.97 -34.51 -5.01
N THR A 13 -8.19 -33.24 -5.34
CA THR A 13 -7.16 -32.22 -5.17
C THR A 13 -6.92 -32.05 -3.68
N THR A 14 -5.96 -32.81 -3.15
CA THR A 14 -5.40 -32.56 -1.83
C THR A 14 -4.77 -31.17 -1.87
N GLU A 15 -5.42 -30.20 -1.25
CA GLU A 15 -4.89 -28.87 -1.07
C GLU A 15 -3.51 -28.96 -0.38
N ALA A 16 -2.53 -28.23 -0.90
CA ALA A 16 -1.20 -28.22 -0.31
C ALA A 16 -1.27 -27.69 1.13
N PRO A 17 -0.38 -28.14 2.03
CA PRO A 17 -0.29 -27.56 3.37
C PRO A 17 -0.13 -26.03 3.31
N PRO A 18 -0.75 -25.27 4.23
CA PRO A 18 -0.68 -23.81 4.25
C PRO A 18 0.76 -23.26 4.19
N GLU A 19 1.72 -23.96 4.79
CA GLU A 19 3.13 -23.59 4.82
C GLU A 19 3.78 -23.63 3.42
N ASP A 20 3.45 -24.64 2.63
CA ASP A 20 3.96 -24.81 1.27
C ASP A 20 3.36 -23.74 0.34
N MET A 21 2.07 -23.46 0.50
CA MET A 21 1.38 -22.40 -0.24
C MET A 21 1.97 -21.01 0.07
N PHE A 22 2.24 -20.72 1.35
CA PHE A 22 2.84 -19.46 1.77
C PHE A 22 4.28 -19.32 1.25
N THR A 23 5.06 -20.42 1.28
CA THR A 23 6.43 -20.45 0.76
C THR A 23 6.46 -20.18 -0.74
N GLY A 24 5.66 -20.90 -1.54
CA GLY A 24 5.58 -20.70 -2.98
C GLY A 24 5.12 -19.29 -3.35
N SER A 25 4.13 -18.75 -2.64
CA SER A 25 3.65 -17.37 -2.84
C SER A 25 4.74 -16.33 -2.53
N SER A 26 5.53 -16.57 -1.48
CA SER A 26 6.63 -15.67 -1.09
C SER A 26 7.77 -15.67 -2.12
N GLU A 27 8.11 -16.84 -2.68
CA GLU A 27 9.11 -16.95 -3.75
C GLU A 27 8.61 -16.28 -5.04
N ALA A 28 7.35 -16.50 -5.41
CA ALA A 28 6.72 -15.84 -6.55
C ALA A 28 6.78 -14.31 -6.40
N LEU A 29 6.45 -13.78 -5.22
CA LEU A 29 6.52 -12.34 -4.94
C LEU A 29 7.94 -11.79 -5.10
N LYS A 30 8.96 -12.49 -4.58
CA LYS A 30 10.38 -12.10 -4.70
C LYS A 30 10.87 -12.09 -6.15
N SER A 31 10.27 -12.88 -7.02
CA SER A 31 10.67 -13.00 -8.43
C SER A 31 10.16 -11.86 -9.32
N LEU A 32 9.17 -11.09 -8.86
CA LEU A 32 8.55 -10.02 -9.65
C LEU A 32 9.55 -8.94 -10.06
N LYS A 33 9.51 -8.57 -11.34
CA LYS A 33 10.30 -7.44 -11.89
C LYS A 33 9.58 -6.11 -11.76
N SER A 34 8.27 -6.15 -11.59
CA SER A 34 7.44 -4.97 -11.39
C SER A 34 6.15 -5.36 -10.71
N PHE A 35 5.58 -4.45 -9.92
CA PHE A 35 4.26 -4.62 -9.34
C PHE A 35 3.60 -3.27 -9.09
N ARG A 36 2.27 -3.27 -9.03
CA ARG A 36 1.46 -2.14 -8.56
C ARG A 36 0.74 -2.54 -7.30
N TYR A 37 0.62 -1.61 -6.36
CA TYR A 37 -0.10 -1.84 -5.12
C TYR A 37 -0.93 -0.64 -4.71
N LEU A 38 -1.99 -0.94 -3.96
CA LEU A 38 -2.81 0.01 -3.24
C LEU A 38 -2.70 -0.34 -1.76
N SER A 39 -2.22 0.60 -0.95
CA SER A 39 -2.25 0.50 0.50
C SER A 39 -3.26 1.48 1.05
N LEU A 40 -4.20 0.99 1.86
CA LEU A 40 -5.24 1.80 2.49
C LEU A 40 -5.07 1.72 4.00
N PHE A 41 -4.84 2.87 4.63
CA PHE A 41 -4.69 3.00 6.07
C PHE A 41 -5.91 3.72 6.62
N LYS A 42 -6.62 3.07 7.52
CA LYS A 42 -7.78 3.64 8.24
C LYS A 42 -7.47 3.64 9.72
N PHE A 43 -7.76 4.75 10.38
CA PHE A 43 -7.63 4.90 11.81
C PHE A 43 -9.02 4.92 12.44
N GLU A 44 -9.22 4.08 13.44
CA GLU A 44 -10.42 4.03 14.27
C GLU A 44 -9.99 4.28 15.72
N GLY A 45 -10.76 5.06 16.48
CA GLY A 45 -10.45 5.37 17.89
C GLY A 45 -11.71 5.38 18.77
N GLU A 46 -11.58 4.95 20.03
CA GLU A 46 -12.67 4.95 21.03
C GLU A 46 -12.76 6.29 21.82
N GLU A 47 -13.79 7.07 21.48
CA GLU A 47 -14.79 7.73 22.35
C GLU A 47 -14.46 8.72 23.49
N THR A 48 -13.24 9.23 23.72
CA THR A 48 -13.10 10.43 24.60
C THR A 48 -12.66 11.71 23.91
N ALA A 49 -12.51 11.71 22.59
CA ALA A 49 -12.47 12.91 21.78
C ALA A 49 -13.33 12.69 20.54
N GLU A 50 -14.27 13.59 20.27
CA GLU A 50 -15.28 13.44 19.21
C GLU A 50 -14.65 13.10 17.85
N ILE A 51 -14.82 11.86 17.39
CA ILE A 51 -14.61 11.49 15.99
C ILE A 51 -15.97 11.60 15.32
N LYS A 52 -16.13 12.64 14.49
CA LYS A 52 -17.38 12.86 13.72
C LYS A 52 -17.62 11.71 12.75
N PRO A 53 -18.82 11.10 12.71
CA PRO A 53 -19.20 10.14 11.69
C PRO A 53 -19.07 10.77 10.30
N GLY A 54 -18.23 10.21 9.43
CA GLY A 54 -17.87 10.78 8.12
C GLY A 54 -16.45 11.34 8.03
N SER A 55 -15.74 11.48 9.16
CA SER A 55 -14.30 11.74 9.16
C SER A 55 -13.55 10.46 8.79
N SER A 56 -13.20 10.30 7.52
CA SER A 56 -12.32 9.23 7.06
C SER A 56 -10.88 9.55 7.49
N SER A 57 -10.57 9.34 8.77
CA SER A 57 -9.19 9.44 9.27
C SER A 57 -8.36 8.32 8.65
N GLY A 58 -7.47 8.67 7.73
CA GLY A 58 -6.71 7.68 6.98
C GLY A 58 -6.02 8.28 5.76
N PHE A 59 -5.23 7.45 5.10
CA PHE A 59 -4.59 7.81 3.84
C PHE A 59 -4.51 6.60 2.91
N GLU A 60 -4.43 6.86 1.62
CA GLU A 60 -4.13 5.85 0.61
C GLU A 60 -2.76 6.09 -0.01
N ILE A 61 -2.10 4.99 -0.42
CA ILE A 61 -0.90 5.00 -1.25
C ILE A 61 -1.17 4.15 -2.48
N LYS A 62 -1.12 4.77 -3.66
CA LYS A 62 -1.12 4.08 -4.96
C LYS A 62 0.28 4.12 -5.50
N ALA A 63 0.88 2.96 -5.75
CA ALA A 63 2.27 2.92 -6.13
C ALA A 63 2.59 1.83 -7.15
N GLU A 64 3.65 2.08 -7.89
CA GLU A 64 4.27 1.19 -8.85
C GLU A 64 5.75 1.07 -8.52
N TYR A 65 6.25 -0.16 -8.50
CA TYR A 65 7.67 -0.46 -8.41
C TYR A 65 8.11 -1.21 -9.66
N VAL A 66 9.28 -0.86 -10.18
CA VAL A 66 9.98 -1.58 -11.25
C VAL A 66 11.43 -1.76 -10.84
N ALA A 67 11.88 -3.01 -10.83
CA ALA A 67 13.24 -3.37 -10.48
C ALA A 67 14.26 -2.76 -11.46
N PRO A 68 15.48 -2.43 -10.99
CA PRO A 68 15.93 -2.54 -9.61
C PRO A 68 15.54 -1.34 -8.73
N ASP A 69 15.20 -0.20 -9.32
CA ASP A 69 15.34 1.07 -8.62
C ASP A 69 14.37 2.17 -9.07
N LYS A 70 13.27 1.81 -9.72
CA LYS A 70 12.23 2.75 -10.12
C LYS A 70 10.99 2.58 -9.27
N GLU A 71 10.48 3.69 -8.80
CA GLU A 71 9.27 3.72 -7.99
C GLU A 71 8.50 5.01 -8.25
N HIS A 72 7.20 4.90 -8.29
CA HIS A 72 6.29 6.03 -8.33
C HIS A 72 5.17 5.77 -7.34
N ALA A 73 4.95 6.70 -6.42
CA ALA A 73 3.92 6.60 -5.41
C ALA A 73 3.12 7.91 -5.33
N VAL A 74 1.80 7.79 -5.23
CA VAL A 74 0.88 8.87 -4.92
C VAL A 74 0.31 8.60 -3.54
N TRP A 75 0.54 9.53 -2.63
CA TRP A 75 -0.02 9.53 -1.29
C TRP A 75 -1.18 10.51 -1.23
N THR A 76 -2.32 10.10 -0.68
CA THR A 76 -3.52 10.93 -0.55
C THR A 76 -4.10 10.81 0.85
N ASP A 77 -4.30 11.93 1.53
CA ASP A 77 -5.10 12.02 2.74
C ASP A 77 -6.57 11.83 2.38
N LEU A 78 -7.26 10.88 3.02
CA LEU A 78 -8.65 10.57 2.67
C LEU A 78 -9.64 11.59 3.23
N SER A 79 -9.25 12.36 4.24
CA SER A 79 -10.10 13.36 4.87
C SER A 79 -10.10 14.68 4.10
N SER A 80 -8.94 15.11 3.59
CA SER A 80 -8.79 16.38 2.89
C SER A 80 -8.67 16.23 1.36
N GLY A 81 -8.32 15.03 0.87
CA GLY A 81 -7.92 14.82 -0.52
C GLY A 81 -6.55 15.43 -0.86
N GLU A 82 -5.85 16.01 0.12
CA GLU A 82 -4.52 16.54 -0.08
C GLU A 82 -3.48 15.43 -0.21
N GLY A 83 -2.33 15.73 -0.81
CA GLY A 83 -1.36 14.68 -1.05
C GLY A 83 -0.15 15.11 -1.83
N PHE A 84 0.74 14.13 -2.06
CA PHE A 84 1.96 14.36 -2.79
C PHE A 84 2.27 13.17 -3.69
N GLU A 85 3.12 13.44 -4.67
CA GLU A 85 3.60 12.45 -5.62
C GLU A 85 5.10 12.29 -5.42
N ALA A 86 5.57 11.07 -5.34
CA ALA A 86 6.96 10.74 -5.10
C ALA A 86 7.46 9.83 -6.20
N ILE A 87 8.62 10.17 -6.78
CA ILE A 87 9.28 9.37 -7.82
C ILE A 87 10.69 9.07 -7.35
N ARG A 88 11.11 7.81 -7.45
CA ARG A 88 12.48 7.38 -7.24
C ARG A 88 13.02 6.76 -8.53
N ILE A 89 14.22 7.16 -8.93
CA ILE A 89 14.97 6.54 -10.02
C ILE A 89 16.42 6.42 -9.56
N GLY A 90 16.88 5.19 -9.33
CA GLY A 90 18.20 4.95 -8.74
C GLY A 90 18.31 5.54 -7.34
N ASP A 91 19.40 6.29 -7.13
CA ASP A 91 19.72 6.97 -5.87
C ASP A 91 19.09 8.36 -5.75
N LYS A 92 18.23 8.74 -6.70
CA LYS A 92 17.54 10.04 -6.69
C LYS A 92 16.05 9.88 -6.45
N GLY A 93 15.50 10.82 -5.69
CA GLY A 93 14.09 10.92 -5.38
C GLY A 93 13.58 12.34 -5.56
N TRP A 94 12.33 12.47 -6.01
CA TRP A 94 11.63 13.73 -6.14
C TRP A 94 10.27 13.64 -5.49
N ILE A 95 9.85 14.70 -4.82
CA ILE A 95 8.51 14.84 -4.26
C ILE A 95 7.88 16.09 -4.82
N TRP A 96 6.69 15.93 -5.39
CA TRP A 96 5.83 17.00 -5.80
C TRP A 96 4.69 17.18 -4.80
N MET A 97 4.72 18.30 -4.05
CA MET A 97 3.63 18.70 -3.17
C MET A 97 2.60 19.48 -4.00
N LYS A 98 1.54 18.80 -4.45
CA LYS A 98 0.58 19.31 -5.44
C LYS A 98 -0.04 20.64 -5.04
N GLN A 99 -0.43 20.77 -3.77
CA GLN A 99 -1.12 21.93 -3.23
C GLN A 99 -0.17 23.13 -3.06
N ALA A 100 1.11 22.87 -2.75
CA ALA A 100 2.12 23.92 -2.55
C ALA A 100 2.80 24.34 -3.86
N GLY A 101 2.60 23.61 -4.97
CA GLY A 101 3.33 23.83 -6.21
C GLY A 101 4.84 23.66 -6.05
N GLN A 102 5.28 22.82 -5.10
CA GLN A 102 6.68 22.71 -4.71
C GLN A 102 7.27 21.35 -5.09
N LEU A 103 8.42 21.38 -5.75
CA LEU A 103 9.26 20.21 -6.03
C LEU A 103 10.43 20.15 -5.04
N MET A 104 10.67 18.98 -4.45
CA MET A 104 11.82 18.73 -3.59
C MET A 104 12.62 17.53 -4.12
N GLU A 105 13.94 17.68 -4.26
CA GLU A 105 14.86 16.57 -4.56
C GLU A 105 15.47 16.03 -3.26
N MET A 106 15.64 14.72 -3.17
CA MET A 106 16.28 14.06 -2.03
C MET A 106 16.96 12.75 -2.44
N PRO A 107 17.84 12.18 -1.60
CA PRO A 107 18.37 10.84 -1.83
C PRO A 107 17.26 9.78 -1.90
N GLY A 108 17.30 8.92 -2.91
CA GLY A 108 16.30 7.87 -3.15
C GLY A 108 16.16 6.89 -1.98
N THR A 109 17.26 6.63 -1.26
CA THR A 109 17.27 5.80 -0.04
C THR A 109 16.40 6.35 1.09
N ARG A 110 16.04 7.63 1.06
CA ARG A 110 15.19 8.29 2.08
C ARG A 110 13.72 8.39 1.68
N LEU A 111 13.37 8.05 0.43
CA LEU A 111 12.02 8.29 -0.11
C LEU A 111 10.97 7.33 0.47
N LEU A 112 11.27 6.04 0.52
CA LEU A 112 10.40 5.00 1.10
C LEU A 112 10.12 5.21 2.61
N PRO A 113 11.14 5.41 3.47
CA PRO A 113 10.92 5.75 4.87
C PRO A 113 10.08 7.01 5.05
N MET A 114 10.23 8.01 4.17
CA MET A 114 9.49 9.27 4.26
C MET A 114 8.01 9.11 3.88
N LEU A 115 7.68 8.28 2.87
CA LEU A 115 6.31 7.90 2.53
C LEU A 115 5.56 7.31 3.74
N LEU A 116 6.24 6.45 4.53
CA LEU A 116 5.68 5.88 5.77
C LEU A 116 5.72 6.84 6.98
N THR A 117 6.76 7.68 7.11
CA THR A 117 6.92 8.55 8.29
C THR A 117 5.95 9.74 8.24
N ARG A 118 5.71 10.33 7.06
CA ARG A 118 4.68 11.39 6.93
C ARG A 118 3.28 10.85 7.20
N ALA A 119 3.02 9.60 6.84
CA ALA A 119 1.80 8.89 7.16
C ALA A 119 1.48 8.83 8.67
N ILE A 120 2.51 8.76 9.52
CA ILE A 120 2.32 8.75 10.98
C ILE A 120 2.24 10.19 11.52
N VAL A 121 3.14 11.07 11.11
CA VAL A 121 3.24 12.43 11.68
C VAL A 121 2.04 13.31 11.29
N TYR A 122 1.52 13.23 10.05
CA TYR A 122 0.34 14.00 9.63
C TYR A 122 -0.93 13.57 10.38
N SER A 123 -1.10 12.27 10.63
CA SER A 123 -2.26 11.77 11.38
C SER A 123 -2.29 12.27 12.82
N PHE A 124 -1.14 12.49 13.46
CA PHE A 124 -1.07 13.08 14.81
C PHE A 124 -1.14 14.61 14.82
N SER A 125 -0.73 15.31 13.75
CA SER A 125 -0.84 16.77 13.68
C SER A 125 -2.25 17.24 13.33
N SER A 126 -2.95 16.53 12.44
CA SER A 126 -4.33 16.88 12.05
C SER A 126 -5.33 16.68 13.20
N GLN A 127 -5.04 15.77 14.14
CA GLN A 127 -5.80 15.58 15.39
C GLN A 127 -5.66 16.76 16.37
N LYS A 128 -4.58 17.56 16.30
CA LYS A 128 -4.34 18.67 17.24
C LYS A 128 -5.01 19.99 16.87
N THR A 129 -5.47 20.15 15.63
CA THR A 129 -6.09 21.39 15.15
C THR A 129 -7.58 21.55 15.45
N SER A 130 -8.21 20.57 16.13
CA SER A 130 -9.64 20.61 16.48
C SER A 130 -9.95 21.11 17.90
N PHE A 131 -8.93 21.59 18.64
CA PHE A 131 -9.11 22.16 19.98
C PHE A 131 -8.73 23.65 19.99
N PHE A 132 -9.60 24.51 19.43
CA PHE A 132 -9.77 25.90 19.84
C PHE A 132 -11.17 26.39 19.47
#